data_AF-A0A6V7IM05-F1
#
_entry.id   AF-A0A6V7IM05-F1
#
_cell.length_a   1.000
_cell.length_b   1.000
_cell.length_c   1.000
_cell.angle_alpha   90.00
_cell.angle_beta   90.00
_cell.angle_gamma   90.00
#
_symmetry.space_group_name_H-M   'P 1'
#
loop_
_entity.id
_entity.type
_entity.pdbx_description
1 polymer ?
#
loop_
_entity_poly.entity_id
_entity_poly.type
_entity_poly.pdbx_seq_one_letter_code
_entity_poly.pdbx_strand_id
1 'polypeptide(L)' 'MEVIEIDEKNPKKWDKYSSNSVNDNTARISSSSTYNDFFSHYLLPNLPCVIQSDITTEWPCVQQWRMDNAPNFKYLKQLY' A
#
# COMPACT_ATOMS: atom_id res chain seq x y z
N MET A 1 -25.33 -2.79 14.28
CA MET A 1 -24.35 -2.83 13.18
C MET A 1 -24.85 -1.87 12.13
N GLU A 2 -24.19 -0.73 11.92
CA GLU A 2 -24.53 0.13 10.78
C GLU A 2 -24.02 -0.53 9.51
N VAL A 3 -24.93 -0.79 8.57
CA VAL A 3 -24.57 -1.25 7.23
C VAL A 3 -24.13 0.00 6.47
N ILE A 4 -22.85 0.08 6.16
CA ILE A 4 -22.33 1.13 5.28
C ILE A 4 -22.72 0.74 3.87
N GLU A 5 -23.69 1.43 3.28
CA GLU A 5 -24.05 1.24 1.87
C GLU A 5 -22.92 1.74 0.96
N ILE A 6 -22.48 0.87 0.06
CA ILE A 6 -21.43 1.17 -0.92
C ILE A 6 -22.09 1.82 -2.13
N ASP A 7 -21.81 3.12 -2.36
CA ASP A 7 -22.21 3.79 -3.60
C ASP A 7 -21.26 3.40 -4.74
N GLU A 8 -21.67 2.42 -5.54
CA GLU A 8 -20.92 1.94 -6.70
C GLU A 8 -20.90 2.93 -7.86
N LYS A 9 -21.89 3.84 -7.93
CA LYS A 9 -22.02 4.78 -9.06
C LYS A 9 -21.05 5.95 -8.91
N ASN A 10 -20.72 6.31 -7.68
CA ASN A 10 -19.76 7.35 -7.34
C ASN A 10 -18.83 6.88 -6.22
N PRO A 11 -17.90 5.96 -6.50
CA PRO A 11 -17.00 5.48 -5.46
C PRO A 11 -16.15 6.67 -4.98
N LYS A 12 -16.08 6.86 -3.66
CA LYS A 12 -15.30 7.95 -3.06
C LYS A 12 -13.85 7.84 -3.52
N LYS A 13 -13.42 8.79 -4.35
CA LYS A 13 -12.03 8.92 -4.74
C LYS A 13 -11.23 9.38 -3.53
N TRP A 14 -10.15 8.66 -3.24
CA TRP A 14 -9.23 9.08 -2.19
C TRP A 14 -8.19 9.99 -2.81
N ASP A 15 -8.45 11.30 -2.76
CA ASP A 15 -7.53 12.33 -3.25
C ASP A 15 -6.39 12.65 -2.27
N LYS A 16 -6.22 11.87 -1.19
CA LYS A 16 -5.30 12.24 -0.11
C LYS A 16 -4.40 11.11 0.33
N TYR A 17 -3.38 10.89 -0.48
CA TYR A 17 -2.01 10.99 0.01
C TYR A 17 -1.30 12.07 -0.81
N SER A 18 -1.75 13.32 -0.66
CA SER A 18 -0.80 14.43 -0.83
C SER A 18 0.34 14.10 0.11
N SER A 19 1.54 13.92 -0.45
CA SER A 19 2.76 13.59 0.28
C SER A 19 3.09 14.74 1.23
N ASN A 20 2.34 14.88 2.31
CA ASN A 20 2.71 15.71 3.43
C ASN A 20 3.88 14.99 4.08
N SER A 21 5.08 15.36 3.60
CA SER A 21 6.41 15.10 4.14
C SER A 21 6.46 13.89 5.08
N VAL A 22 6.56 12.69 4.50
CA VAL A 22 7.21 11.60 5.25
C VAL A 22 8.58 12.15 5.61
N ASN A 23 8.90 12.21 6.91
CA ASN A 23 10.19 12.71 7.38
C ASN A 23 11.31 12.09 6.53
N ASP A 24 11.99 12.92 5.73
CA ASP A 24 12.98 12.54 4.71
C ASP A 24 14.17 11.75 5.28
N ASN A 25 14.30 11.74 6.61
CA ASN A 25 15.37 11.05 7.32
C ASN A 25 15.14 9.54 7.52
N THR A 26 13.99 8.98 7.12
CA THR A 26 13.73 7.54 7.27
C THR A 26 14.25 6.78 6.07
N ALA A 27 15.13 5.81 6.30
CA ALA A 27 15.69 4.96 5.26
C ALA A 27 14.60 4.22 4.47
N ARG A 28 14.82 4.08 3.16
CA ARG A 28 13.89 3.43 2.22
C ARG A 28 14.52 2.17 1.65
N ILE A 29 13.75 1.10 1.58
CA ILE A 29 14.16 -0.21 1.09
C ILE A 29 13.40 -0.51 -0.19
N SER A 30 14.13 -0.75 -1.28
CA SER A 30 13.60 -1.14 -2.60
C SER A 30 13.80 -2.63 -2.87
N SER A 31 13.21 -3.09 -3.97
CA SER A 31 13.37 -4.44 -4.53
C SER A 31 14.82 -4.83 -4.88
N SER A 32 15.73 -3.85 -4.97
CA SER A 32 17.16 -4.12 -5.15
C SER A 32 17.87 -4.54 -3.85
N SER A 33 17.22 -4.41 -2.69
CA SER A 33 17.77 -4.83 -1.40
C SER A 33 17.50 -6.31 -1.16
N THR A 34 18.50 -7.03 -0.63
CA THR A 34 18.29 -8.42 -0.25
C THR A 34 17.65 -8.52 1.14
N TYR A 35 17.11 -9.70 1.47
CA TYR A 35 16.65 -9.96 2.84
C TYR A 35 17.77 -9.80 3.88
N ASN A 36 19.00 -10.20 3.55
CA ASN A 36 20.14 -10.05 4.46
C ASN A 36 20.48 -8.59 4.73
N ASP A 37 20.32 -7.71 3.73
CA ASP A 37 20.48 -6.27 3.90
C ASP A 37 19.41 -5.72 4.84
N PHE A 38 18.14 -6.12 4.64
CA PHE A 38 17.05 -5.76 5.54
C PHE A 38 17.30 -6.23 6.99
N PHE A 39 17.66 -7.52 7.12
CA PHE A 39 17.87 -8.15 8.41
C PHE A 39 18.98 -7.46 9.20
N SER A 40 20.14 -7.27 8.57
CA SER A 40 21.34 -6.80 9.26
C SER A 40 21.31 -5.30 9.57
N HIS A 41 20.74 -4.49 8.67
CA HIS A 41 20.77 -3.03 8.81
C HIS A 41 19.52 -2.44 9.49
N TYR A 42 18.40 -3.18 9.56
CA TYR A 42 17.14 -2.64 10.09
C TYR A 42 16.51 -3.54 11.14
N LEU A 43 16.26 -4.82 10.85
CA LEU A 43 15.55 -5.69 11.77
C LEU A 43 16.37 -6.01 13.03
N LEU A 44 17.62 -6.44 12.85
CA LEU A 44 18.53 -6.77 13.95
C LEU A 44 18.82 -5.57 14.87
N PRO A 45 19.13 -4.35 14.37
CA PRO A 45 19.30 -3.17 15.22
C PRO A 45 17.98 -2.51 15.64
N ASN A 46 16.83 -3.03 15.20
CA ASN A 46 15.49 -2.49 15.47
C ASN A 46 15.33 -1.01 15.04
N LEU A 47 15.73 -0.70 13.80
CA LEU A 47 15.62 0.63 13.20
C LEU A 47 14.41 0.74 12.26
N PRO A 48 13.68 1.87 12.27
CA PRO A 48 12.55 2.07 11.37
C PRO A 48 13.01 2.25 9.91
N CYS A 49 12.24 1.69 8.99
CA CYS A 49 12.45 1.83 7.55
C CYS A 49 11.12 1.84 6.80
N VAL A 50 11.11 2.43 5.61
CA VAL A 50 9.96 2.40 4.68
C VAL A 50 10.25 1.41 3.55
N ILE A 51 9.41 0.38 3.45
CA ILE A 51 9.42 -0.57 2.33
C ILE A 51 8.75 0.11 1.13
N GLN A 52 9.46 0.18 0.01
CA GLN A 52 8.97 0.84 -1.20
C GLN A 52 7.96 -0.04 -1.95
N SER A 53 7.11 0.62 -2.74
CA SER A 53 5.99 -0.01 -3.43
C SER A 53 6.40 -0.99 -4.52
N ASP A 54 7.64 -0.91 -5.01
CA ASP A 54 8.21 -1.81 -6.02
C ASP A 54 8.32 -3.25 -5.52
N ILE A 55 8.38 -3.47 -4.20
CA ILE A 55 8.38 -4.81 -3.59
C ILE A 55 6.99 -5.47 -3.64
N THR A 56 5.93 -4.68 -3.63
CA THR A 56 4.54 -5.16 -3.55
C THR A 56 3.80 -5.13 -4.89
N THR A 57 4.49 -4.87 -6.01
CA THR A 57 3.86 -4.64 -7.33
C THR A 57 3.04 -5.84 -7.79
N GLU A 58 3.49 -7.04 -7.48
CA GLU A 58 2.84 -8.29 -7.88
C GLU A 58 1.70 -8.71 -6.96
N TRP A 59 1.42 -7.95 -5.88
CA TRP A 59 0.37 -8.32 -4.95
C TRP A 59 -1.00 -8.05 -5.57
N PRO A 60 -1.92 -9.04 -5.61
CA PRO A 60 -3.25 -8.85 -6.17
C PRO A 60 -4.02 -7.67 -5.55
N CYS A 61 -3.80 -7.38 -4.26
CA CYS A 61 -4.42 -6.25 -3.60
C CYS A 61 -3.95 -4.88 -4.13
N VAL A 62 -2.68 -4.76 -4.52
CA VAL A 62 -2.12 -3.54 -5.11
C VAL A 62 -2.66 -3.33 -6.52
N GLN A 63 -2.79 -4.41 -7.29
CA GLN A 63 -3.19 -4.35 -8.70
C GLN A 63 -4.71 -4.32 -8.92
N GLN A 64 -5.48 -5.02 -8.10
CA GLN A 64 -6.87 -5.39 -8.43
C GLN A 64 -7.90 -4.81 -7.46
N TRP A 65 -7.53 -4.50 -6.21
CA TRP A 65 -8.49 -3.94 -5.24
C TRP A 65 -8.75 -2.45 -5.45
N ARG A 66 -7.95 -1.79 -6.29
CA ARG A 66 -8.06 -0.36 -6.59
C ARG A 66 -8.19 -0.15 -8.10
N MET A 67 -9.10 0.74 -8.50
CA MET A 67 -9.27 1.24 -9.86
C MET A 67 -9.57 2.74 -9.76
N ASP A 68 -8.89 3.58 -10.55
CA ASP A 68 -9.11 5.03 -10.60
C ASP A 68 -9.12 5.75 -9.24
N ASN A 69 -8.15 5.42 -8.39
CA ASN A 69 -8.02 5.95 -7.02
C ASN A 69 -9.19 5.62 -6.08
N ALA A 70 -9.97 4.60 -6.39
CA ALA A 70 -11.08 4.11 -5.57
C ALA A 70 -11.10 2.58 -5.49
N PRO A 71 -11.85 1.97 -4.56
CA PRO A 71 -11.98 0.52 -4.51
C PRO A 71 -12.63 -0.08 -5.76
N ASN A 72 -12.10 -1.20 -6.25
CA ASN A 72 -12.65 -1.94 -7.38
C ASN A 72 -13.75 -2.92 -6.90
N PHE A 73 -14.95 -2.40 -6.64
CA PHE A 73 -16.06 -3.20 -6.13
C PHE A 73 -16.49 -4.34 -7.07
N LYS A 74 -16.34 -4.15 -8.38
CA LYS A 74 -16.62 -5.20 -9.37
C LYS A 74 -15.75 -6.44 -9.14
N TYR A 75 -14.45 -6.23 -8.93
CA TYR A 75 -13.52 -7.32 -8.65
C TYR A 75 -13.75 -7.92 -7.25
N LEU A 76 -13.91 -7.08 -6.24
CA LEU A 76 -14.06 -7.53 -4.85
C LEU A 76 -15.31 -8.41 -4.63
N LYS A 77 -16.43 -8.08 -5.27
CA LYS A 77 -17.67 -8.89 -5.23
C LYS A 77 -17.57 -10.26 -5.90
N GLN A 78 -16.55 -10.49 -6.74
CA GLN A 78 -16.34 -11.80 -7.35
C GLN A 78 -15.60 -12.75 -6.41
N LEU A 79 -14.87 -12.21 -5.43
CA LEU A 79 -14.06 -12.98 -4.48
C LEU A 79 -14.79 -13.34 -3.20
N TYR A 80 -15.81 -12.57 -2.81
CA TYR A 80 -16.54 -12.66 -1.55
C TYR A 80 -18.03 -12.46 -1.78
#